data_AF-A0A955FPB0-F1
#
_entry.id   AF-A0A955FPB0-F1
#
_cell.length_a   1.000
_cell.length_b   1.000
_cell.length_c   1.000
_cell.angle_alpha   90.00
_cell.angle_beta   90.00
_cell.angle_gamma   90.00
#
_symmetry.space_group_name_H-M   'P 1'
#
loop_
_entity.id
_entity.type
_entity.pdbx_description
1 polymer ?
#
loop_
_entity_poly.entity_id
_entity_poly.type
_entity_poly.pdbx_seq_one_letter_code
_entity_poly.pdbx_strand_id
1 'polypeptide(L)'
;VGKIVAANPGVMIFAPKQVADEILDASVTVPEIGKIYEAAGFSLEFFGGEHELYDGFQNIAVLVDGTLYHPGDSYTLPHKPIKILAAPAAAPWLRVTEAGEFIKSAKAQRVFPIHNALLSPVGEEVHYRILGEAAQAAGSDWHVLQTGESIAI
;
A
#
# COMPACT_ATOMS: atom_id res chain seq x y z
N VAL A 1 -19.22 7.86 3.82
CA VAL A 1 -19.09 6.42 3.44
C VAL A 1 -20.42 5.67 3.51
N GLY A 2 -21.54 6.38 3.68
CA GLY A 2 -22.85 5.79 3.94
C GLY A 2 -23.38 4.82 2.89
N LYS A 3 -23.07 4.98 1.59
CA LYS A 3 -23.47 3.97 0.58
C LYS A 3 -22.83 2.61 0.83
N ILE A 4 -21.57 2.57 1.26
CA ILE A 4 -20.86 1.33 1.59
C ILE A 4 -21.50 0.68 2.81
N VAL A 5 -21.75 1.47 3.87
CA VAL A 5 -22.36 0.98 5.12
C VAL A 5 -23.78 0.48 4.90
N ALA A 6 -24.60 1.21 4.12
CA ALA A 6 -25.97 0.82 3.82
C ALA A 6 -26.03 -0.50 3.03
N ALA A 7 -25.08 -0.72 2.12
CA ALA A 7 -24.99 -1.96 1.34
C ALA A 7 -24.36 -3.12 2.13
N ASN A 8 -23.55 -2.81 3.15
CA ASN A 8 -22.79 -3.80 3.92
C ASN A 8 -22.96 -3.54 5.44
N PRO A 9 -24.12 -3.91 6.03
CA PRO A 9 -24.32 -3.77 7.46
C PRO A 9 -23.23 -4.52 8.24
N GLY A 10 -22.53 -3.83 9.14
CA GLY A 10 -21.42 -4.38 9.92
C GLY A 10 -20.05 -4.30 9.25
N VAL A 11 -19.92 -3.62 8.10
CA VAL A 11 -18.60 -3.34 7.50
C VAL A 11 -17.69 -2.62 8.49
N MET A 12 -16.45 -3.08 8.56
CA MET A 12 -15.41 -2.47 9.38
C MET A 12 -14.62 -1.47 8.53
N ILE A 13 -14.50 -0.23 9.01
CA ILE A 13 -13.78 0.84 8.32
C ILE A 13 -12.58 1.23 9.16
N PHE A 14 -11.39 1.14 8.58
CA PHE A 14 -10.13 1.58 9.19
C PHE A 14 -9.61 2.80 8.44
N ALA A 15 -9.20 3.84 9.16
CA ALA A 15 -8.63 5.03 8.55
C ALA A 15 -7.72 5.79 9.54
N PRO A 16 -6.76 6.60 9.06
CA PRO A 16 -6.07 7.56 9.90
C PRO A 16 -7.05 8.53 10.58
N LYS A 17 -6.64 9.12 11.70
CA LYS A 17 -7.50 10.02 12.49
C LYS A 17 -8.06 11.17 11.64
N GLN A 18 -7.24 11.79 10.79
CA GLN A 18 -7.68 12.90 9.93
C GLN A 18 -8.84 12.51 9.01
N VAL A 19 -8.82 11.28 8.47
CA VAL A 19 -9.90 10.78 7.62
C VAL A 19 -11.10 10.35 8.46
N ALA A 20 -10.86 9.72 9.62
CA ALA A 20 -11.92 9.30 10.53
C ALA A 20 -12.74 10.48 11.06
N ASP A 21 -12.10 11.61 11.37
CA ASP A 21 -12.76 12.82 11.87
C ASP A 21 -13.72 13.44 10.82
N GLU A 22 -13.46 13.24 9.53
CA GLU A 22 -14.33 13.70 8.42
C GLU A 22 -15.49 12.74 8.11
N ILE A 23 -15.43 11.50 8.62
CA ILE A 23 -16.47 10.49 8.43
C ILE A 23 -17.47 10.57 9.59
N LEU A 24 -18.56 11.31 9.36
CA LEU A 24 -19.62 11.52 10.36
C LEU A 24 -20.76 10.48 10.29
N ASP A 25 -20.88 9.78 9.15
CA ASP A 25 -22.02 8.91 8.83
C ASP A 25 -21.77 7.42 9.11
N ALA A 26 -20.65 7.08 9.74
CA ALA A 26 -20.27 5.70 10.03
C ALA A 26 -19.31 5.60 11.22
N SER A 27 -19.26 4.42 11.85
CA SER A 27 -18.20 4.10 12.79
C SER A 27 -16.89 3.80 12.05
N VAL A 28 -15.82 4.50 12.42
CA VAL A 28 -14.48 4.31 11.87
C VAL A 28 -13.52 3.95 13.00
N THR A 29 -12.72 2.92 12.79
CA THR A 29 -11.62 2.56 13.68
C THR A 29 -10.36 3.30 13.25
N VAL A 30 -9.81 4.12 14.15
CA VAL A 30 -8.46 4.67 14.00
C VAL A 30 -7.49 3.62 14.53
N PRO A 31 -6.70 2.95 13.67
CA PRO A 31 -5.84 1.88 14.13
C PRO A 31 -4.63 2.42 14.89
N GLU A 32 -4.38 1.84 16.07
CA GLU A 32 -3.09 1.91 16.74
C GLU A 32 -2.01 1.19 15.91
N ILE A 33 -0.88 1.87 15.68
CA ILE A 33 0.25 1.35 14.91
C ILE A 33 0.89 0.15 15.63
N GLY A 34 1.16 -0.92 14.88
CA GLY A 34 1.72 -2.18 15.39
C GLY A 34 0.74 -3.08 16.14
N LYS A 35 -0.52 -2.65 16.34
CA LYS A 35 -1.58 -3.51 16.87
C LYS A 35 -2.20 -4.32 15.74
N ILE A 36 -2.45 -5.60 16.01
CA ILE A 36 -3.15 -6.52 15.10
C ILE A 36 -4.66 -6.43 15.36
N TYR A 37 -5.43 -6.32 14.29
CA TYR A 37 -6.90 -6.34 14.27
C TYR A 37 -7.39 -7.52 13.45
N GLU A 38 -8.41 -8.23 13.93
CA GLU A 38 -9.11 -9.25 13.16
C GLU A 38 -10.32 -8.61 12.47
N ALA A 39 -10.41 -8.76 11.15
CA ALA A 39 -11.49 -8.21 10.34
C ALA A 39 -11.90 -9.19 9.24
N ALA A 40 -13.13 -9.70 9.30
CA ALA A 40 -13.71 -10.61 8.30
C ALA A 40 -12.84 -11.84 7.97
N GLY A 41 -12.10 -12.37 8.96
CA GLY A 41 -11.20 -13.53 8.80
C GLY A 41 -9.79 -13.20 8.34
N PHE A 42 -9.46 -11.92 8.20
CA PHE A 42 -8.12 -11.41 7.92
C PHE A 42 -7.52 -10.76 9.17
N SER A 43 -6.21 -10.91 9.34
CA SER A 43 -5.44 -10.14 10.30
C SER A 43 -4.86 -8.89 9.63
N LEU A 44 -5.07 -7.73 10.24
CA LEU A 44 -4.63 -6.42 9.77
C LEU A 44 -3.68 -5.79 10.79
N GLU A 45 -2.48 -5.40 10.35
CA GLU A 45 -1.54 -4.64 11.17
C GLU A 45 -1.13 -3.36 10.43
N PHE A 46 -1.14 -2.23 11.12
CA PHE A 46 -0.92 -0.92 10.51
C PHE A 46 0.43 -0.31 10.88
N PHE A 47 1.03 0.44 9.95
CA PHE A 47 2.36 1.04 10.08
C PHE A 47 2.40 2.47 9.53
N GLY A 48 3.43 3.23 9.89
CA GLY A 48 3.62 4.59 9.41
C GLY A 48 2.89 5.61 10.27
N GLY A 49 2.30 6.62 9.62
CA GLY A 49 1.66 7.75 10.30
C GLY A 49 1.73 9.04 9.49
N GLU A 50 2.65 9.11 8.53
CA GLU A 50 2.87 10.28 7.68
C GLU A 50 3.06 9.86 6.22
N HIS A 51 2.60 10.73 5.32
CA HIS A 51 2.84 10.64 3.89
C HIS A 51 4.30 10.99 3.58
N GLU A 52 4.90 10.41 2.52
CA GLU A 52 6.33 10.55 2.19
C GLU A 52 6.87 11.99 2.08
N LEU A 53 6.09 12.95 1.56
CA LEU A 53 6.59 14.29 1.20
C LEU A 53 5.70 15.45 1.71
N TYR A 54 4.50 15.16 2.22
CA TYR A 54 3.55 16.17 2.65
C TYR A 54 3.38 16.16 4.16
N ASP A 55 4.09 17.06 4.83
CA ASP A 55 3.93 17.28 6.26
C ASP A 55 2.48 17.61 6.60
N GLY A 56 1.95 16.93 7.62
CA GLY A 56 0.60 17.13 8.10
C GLY A 56 -0.49 16.32 7.40
N PHE A 57 -0.17 15.45 6.44
CA PHE A 57 -1.11 14.46 5.91
C PHE A 57 -0.78 13.06 6.42
N GLN A 58 -1.76 12.43 7.06
CA GLN A 58 -1.60 11.09 7.60
C GLN A 58 -1.73 10.01 6.51
N ASN A 59 -0.73 9.15 6.41
CA ASN A 59 -0.78 7.92 5.63
C ASN A 59 -0.45 6.74 6.54
N ILE A 60 -1.27 5.69 6.50
CA ILE A 60 -1.00 4.43 7.19
C ILE A 60 -0.90 3.29 6.17
N ALA A 61 0.16 2.51 6.31
CA ALA A 61 0.32 1.26 5.60
C ALA A 61 -0.46 0.14 6.31
N VAL A 62 -0.78 -0.93 5.58
CA VAL A 62 -1.41 -2.13 6.13
C VAL A 62 -0.66 -3.39 5.68
N LEU A 63 -0.42 -4.29 6.64
CA LEU A 63 0.03 -5.66 6.41
C LEU A 63 -1.17 -6.59 6.65
N VAL A 64 -1.58 -7.29 5.60
CA VAL A 64 -2.70 -8.24 5.61
C VAL A 64 -2.14 -9.66 5.72
N ASP A 65 -2.57 -10.42 6.73
CA ASP A 65 -2.19 -11.82 6.96
C ASP A 65 -0.69 -12.07 7.04
N GLY A 66 0.08 -11.07 7.49
CA GLY A 66 1.55 -11.12 7.46
C GLY A 66 2.12 -11.38 6.06
N THR A 67 1.34 -11.11 5.00
CA THR A 67 1.61 -11.58 3.64
C THR A 67 1.63 -10.43 2.65
N LEU A 68 0.53 -9.66 2.53
CA LEU A 68 0.45 -8.53 1.60
C LEU A 68 0.70 -7.22 2.35
N TYR A 69 1.76 -6.51 1.99
CA TYR A 69 2.04 -5.17 2.48
C TYR A 69 1.62 -4.12 1.46
N HIS A 70 0.68 -3.25 1.86
CA HIS A 70 0.24 -2.10 1.09
C HIS A 70 0.67 -0.82 1.83
N PRO A 71 1.68 -0.09 1.32
CA PRO A 71 2.23 1.07 2.02
C PRO A 71 1.37 2.34 1.89
N GLY A 72 0.45 2.37 0.93
CA GLY A 72 -0.22 3.62 0.55
C GLY A 72 0.79 4.58 -0.07
N ASP A 73 0.77 5.84 0.36
CA ASP A 73 1.60 6.91 -0.17
C ASP A 73 2.80 7.21 0.75
N SER A 74 3.48 6.16 1.22
CA SER A 74 4.73 6.27 1.98
C SER A 74 5.73 5.18 1.62
N TYR A 75 6.99 5.38 1.98
CA TYR A 75 8.03 4.35 1.97
C TYR A 75 8.30 3.74 3.35
N THR A 76 7.29 3.78 4.23
CA THR A 76 7.40 3.12 5.54
C THR A 76 7.58 1.61 5.34
N LEU A 77 8.49 1.02 6.12
CA LEU A 77 8.66 -0.42 6.20
C LEU A 77 8.11 -0.97 7.52
N PRO A 78 7.55 -2.19 7.54
CA PRO A 78 6.97 -2.77 8.75
C PRO A 78 8.01 -3.36 9.71
N HIS A 79 9.31 -3.30 9.38
CA HIS A 79 10.41 -4.00 10.08
C HIS A 79 10.14 -5.50 10.30
N LYS A 80 9.38 -6.12 9.39
CA LYS A 80 9.01 -7.53 9.36
C LYS A 80 9.21 -8.10 7.95
N PRO A 81 9.35 -9.43 7.79
CA PRO A 81 9.37 -10.05 6.48
C PRO A 81 8.10 -9.74 5.70
N ILE A 82 8.26 -9.30 4.45
CA ILE A 82 7.15 -9.05 3.52
C ILE A 82 7.15 -10.17 2.48
N LYS A 83 6.00 -10.83 2.26
CA LYS A 83 5.89 -11.78 1.16
C LYS A 83 5.58 -11.05 -0.14
N ILE A 84 4.61 -10.14 -0.12
CA ILE A 84 4.15 -9.40 -1.30
C ILE A 84 4.11 -7.91 -0.98
N LEU A 85 4.75 -7.11 -1.83
CA LEU A 85 4.74 -5.65 -1.75
C LEU A 85 3.92 -5.05 -2.89
N ALA A 86 2.95 -4.20 -2.56
CA ALA A 86 2.32 -3.28 -3.49
C ALA A 86 3.15 -1.98 -3.57
N ALA A 87 4.06 -1.86 -4.53
CA ALA A 87 5.02 -0.76 -4.59
C ALA A 87 4.49 0.44 -5.40
N PRO A 88 4.46 1.66 -4.85
CA PRO A 88 4.11 2.86 -5.62
C PRO A 88 5.04 3.04 -6.83
N ALA A 89 4.47 3.11 -8.03
CA ALA A 89 5.21 3.23 -9.27
C ALA A 89 5.25 4.66 -9.83
N ALA A 90 4.25 5.49 -9.49
CA ALA A 90 4.19 6.89 -9.85
C ALA A 90 3.36 7.67 -8.84
N ALA A 91 3.70 8.94 -8.62
CA ALA A 91 2.87 9.91 -7.92
C ALA A 91 3.43 11.31 -8.22
N PRO A 92 2.67 12.40 -7.98
CA PRO A 92 3.17 13.76 -8.18
C PRO A 92 4.40 14.09 -7.33
N TRP A 93 4.56 13.39 -6.20
CA TRP A 93 5.66 13.55 -5.24
C TRP A 93 6.81 12.54 -5.43
N LEU A 94 6.60 11.50 -6.23
CA LEU A 94 7.47 10.33 -6.27
C LEU A 94 8.63 10.50 -7.24
N ARG A 95 9.84 10.11 -6.81
CA ARG A 95 10.97 9.83 -7.72
C ARG A 95 11.12 8.33 -7.88
N VAL A 96 11.14 7.85 -9.13
CA VAL A 96 11.15 6.41 -9.45
C VAL A 96 12.39 5.70 -8.89
N THR A 97 13.52 6.38 -8.76
CA THR A 97 14.72 5.82 -8.15
C THR A 97 14.58 5.61 -6.65
N GLU A 98 13.87 6.50 -5.95
CA GLU A 98 13.59 6.36 -4.51
C GLU A 98 12.61 5.21 -4.27
N ALA A 99 11.60 5.05 -5.13
CA ALA A 99 10.73 3.87 -5.12
C ALA A 99 11.52 2.57 -5.36
N GLY A 100 12.54 2.60 -6.22
CA GLY A 100 13.47 1.48 -6.40
C GLY A 100 14.28 1.16 -5.13
N GLU A 101 14.77 2.17 -4.40
CA GLU A 101 15.43 1.97 -3.10
C GLU A 101 14.49 1.40 -2.04
N PHE A 102 13.21 1.83 -2.04
CA PHE A 102 12.18 1.29 -1.18
C PHE A 102 11.93 -0.20 -1.47
N ILE A 103 11.78 -0.58 -2.74
CA ILE A 103 11.65 -1.99 -3.16
C ILE A 103 12.84 -2.83 -2.68
N LYS A 104 14.07 -2.33 -2.88
CA LYS A 104 15.29 -3.04 -2.44
C LYS A 104 15.36 -3.20 -0.93
N SER A 105 14.94 -2.17 -0.19
CA SER A 105 14.93 -2.16 1.27
C SER A 105 13.87 -3.11 1.83
N ALA A 106 12.72 -3.21 1.16
CA ALA A 106 11.61 -4.08 1.57
C ALA A 106 11.95 -5.57 1.50
N LYS A 107 12.81 -5.99 0.56
CA LYS A 107 13.22 -7.39 0.35
C LYS A 107 12.02 -8.36 0.31
N ALA A 108 10.94 -7.93 -0.34
CA ALA A 108 9.75 -8.76 -0.48
C ALA A 108 10.03 -9.96 -1.40
N GLN A 109 9.29 -11.06 -1.26
CA GLN A 109 9.44 -12.18 -2.20
C GLN A 109 8.87 -11.83 -3.57
N ARG A 110 7.74 -11.11 -3.61
CA ARG A 110 7.07 -10.65 -4.81
C ARG A 110 6.74 -9.17 -4.71
N VAL A 111 6.77 -8.46 -5.83
CA VAL A 111 6.47 -7.03 -5.91
C VAL A 111 5.55 -6.78 -7.10
N PHE A 112 4.52 -5.97 -6.93
CA PHE A 112 3.71 -5.46 -8.02
C PHE A 112 3.52 -3.94 -7.91
N PRO A 113 3.47 -3.21 -9.05
CA PRO A 113 3.29 -1.77 -9.03
C PRO A 113 1.85 -1.38 -8.69
N ILE A 114 1.70 -0.29 -7.94
CA ILE A 114 0.45 0.46 -7.76
C ILE A 114 0.67 1.92 -8.13
N HIS A 115 -0.39 2.74 -8.10
CA HIS A 115 -0.29 4.19 -8.24
C HIS A 115 0.19 4.69 -9.63
N ASN A 116 0.16 3.83 -10.66
CA ASN A 116 0.68 4.08 -12.01
C ASN A 116 -0.28 4.85 -12.96
N ALA A 117 -1.52 5.14 -12.55
CA ALA A 117 -2.55 5.72 -13.42
C ALA A 117 -2.21 7.12 -14.01
N LEU A 118 -1.21 7.80 -13.44
CA LEU A 118 -0.71 9.09 -13.94
C LEU A 118 0.26 8.94 -15.12
N LEU A 119 0.74 7.72 -15.40
CA LEU A 119 1.69 7.45 -16.46
C LEU A 119 0.96 7.22 -17.79
N SER A 120 1.59 7.69 -18.87
CA SER A 120 1.27 7.19 -20.21
C SER A 120 1.83 5.76 -20.36
N PRO A 121 1.39 4.98 -21.36
CA PRO A 121 1.95 3.64 -21.61
C PRO A 121 3.48 3.62 -21.72
N VAL A 122 4.06 4.63 -22.38
CA VAL A 122 5.53 4.77 -22.47
C VAL A 122 6.15 5.09 -21.11
N GLY A 123 5.47 5.91 -20.28
CA GLY A 123 5.90 6.18 -18.92
C GLY A 123 5.92 4.92 -18.04
N GLU A 124 4.90 4.07 -18.18
CA GLU A 124 4.83 2.78 -17.49
C GLU A 124 5.99 1.88 -17.88
N GLU A 125 6.30 1.74 -19.18
CA GLU A 125 7.46 0.95 -19.64
C GLU A 125 8.76 1.41 -18.98
N VAL A 126 9.00 2.72 -18.90
CA VAL A 126 10.21 3.28 -18.29
C VAL A 126 10.24 3.02 -16.79
N HIS A 127 9.14 3.31 -16.08
CA HIS A 127 9.08 3.16 -14.63
C HIS A 127 9.15 1.69 -14.22
N TYR A 128 8.38 0.81 -14.87
CA TYR A 128 8.37 -0.62 -14.57
C TYR A 128 9.71 -1.28 -14.86
N ARG A 129 10.45 -0.83 -15.88
CA ARG A 129 11.81 -1.32 -16.10
C ARG A 129 12.71 -0.99 -14.91
N ILE A 130 12.72 0.26 -14.44
CA ILE A 130 13.57 0.69 -13.30
C ILE A 130 13.19 -0.07 -12.02
N LEU A 131 11.89 -0.16 -11.73
CA LEU A 131 11.40 -0.82 -10.52
C LEU A 131 11.57 -2.35 -10.58
N GLY A 132 11.38 -2.94 -11.76
CA GLY A 132 11.62 -4.36 -12.00
C GLY A 132 13.10 -4.72 -11.86
N GLU A 133 14.02 -3.89 -12.38
CA GLU A 133 15.46 -4.04 -12.16
C GLU A 133 15.82 -3.98 -10.66
N ALA A 134 15.19 -3.06 -9.91
CA ALA A 134 15.38 -2.96 -8.46
C ALA A 134 14.84 -4.19 -7.70
N ALA A 135 13.67 -4.70 -8.07
CA ALA A 135 13.09 -5.92 -7.51
C ALA A 135 13.99 -7.14 -7.76
N GLN A 136 14.45 -7.33 -9.00
CA GLN A 136 15.36 -8.42 -9.35
C GLN A 136 16.69 -8.34 -8.59
N ALA A 137 17.25 -7.14 -8.45
CA ALA A 137 18.48 -6.91 -7.67
C ALA A 137 18.31 -7.27 -6.18
N ALA A 138 17.08 -7.19 -5.65
CA ALA A 138 16.74 -7.60 -4.29
C ALA A 138 16.38 -9.09 -4.17
N GLY A 139 16.36 -9.85 -5.28
CA GLY A 139 15.92 -11.24 -5.33
C GLY A 139 14.40 -11.42 -5.30
N SER A 140 13.65 -10.39 -5.65
CA SER A 140 12.19 -10.39 -5.69
C SER A 140 11.65 -10.70 -7.09
N ASP A 141 10.53 -11.42 -7.16
CA ASP A 141 9.77 -11.60 -8.39
C ASP A 141 8.94 -10.34 -8.70
N TRP A 142 9.13 -9.77 -9.89
CA TRP A 142 8.36 -8.61 -10.35
C TRP A 142 7.14 -9.05 -11.17
N HIS A 143 5.94 -8.65 -10.74
CA HIS A 143 4.68 -8.97 -11.39
C HIS A 143 3.88 -7.70 -11.66
N VAL A 144 3.54 -7.44 -12.93
CA VAL A 144 2.62 -6.35 -13.28
C VAL A 144 1.21 -6.91 -13.36
N LEU A 145 0.26 -6.24 -12.70
CA LEU A 145 -1.17 -6.54 -12.78
C LEU A 145 -1.88 -5.40 -13.51
N GLN A 146 -2.60 -5.73 -14.58
CA GLN A 146 -3.51 -4.80 -15.21
C GLN A 146 -4.80 -4.64 -14.39
N THR A 147 -5.57 -3.60 -14.67
CA THR A 147 -6.86 -3.37 -13.98
C THR A 147 -7.79 -4.56 -14.20
N GLY A 148 -8.21 -5.20 -13.11
CA GLY A 148 -9.07 -6.39 -13.12
C GLY A 148 -8.34 -7.73 -13.15
N GLU A 149 -7.01 -7.74 -13.29
CA GLU A 149 -6.22 -8.96 -13.16
C GLU A 149 -5.98 -9.34 -11.69
N SER A 150 -5.66 -10.61 -11.47
CA SER A 150 -5.42 -11.18 -10.15
C SER A 150 -4.25 -12.16 -10.18
N ILE A 151 -3.58 -12.33 -9.04
CA ILE A 151 -2.56 -13.35 -8.83
C ILE A 151 -2.95 -14.23 -7.64
N ALA A 152 -2.76 -15.55 -7.78
CA ALA A 152 -2.90 -16.49 -6.67
C ALA A 152 -1.58 -16.58 -5.91
N ILE A 153 -1.68 -16.66 -4.58
CA ILE A 153 -0.52 -16.57 -3.66
C ILE A 153 -0.18 -17.93 -3.09
#